data_AF-A0A0C9YT97-F1
#
_entry.id   AF-A0A0C9YT97-F1
#
_cell.length_a   1.000
_cell.length_b   1.000
_cell.length_c   1.000
_cell.angle_alpha   90.00
_cell.angle_beta   90.00
_cell.angle_gamma   90.00
#
_symmetry.space_group_name_H-M   'P 1'
#
loop_
_entity.id
_entity.type
_entity.pdbx_description
1 polymer ?
#
loop_
_entity_poly.entity_id
_entity_poly.type
_entity_poly.pdbx_seq_one_letter_code
_entity_poly.pdbx_strand_id
1 'polypeptide(L)'
;KVRKLAFKIIHSMTIVLPAWDTACKEAGMGVRQILRDVSTCWNSTFDMVSFVVEYRTPVDALTDKCHLGLAAYALDEHEWLVLGQLYEVLKILKDTTLFFLHGMPNLAMVIPAMDYIDEIFMMAMLDDMHLDPSI
;
A
#
# COMPACT_ATOMS: atom_id res chain seq x y z
N LYS A 1 8.65 -5.78 -3.27
CA LYS A 1 9.68 -5.62 -2.19
C LYS A 1 9.07 -5.31 -0.82
N VAL A 2 8.06 -4.43 -0.76
CA VAL A 2 7.35 -3.97 0.44
C VAL A 2 6.99 -5.07 1.46
N ARG A 3 6.31 -6.16 1.04
CA ARG A 3 5.93 -7.26 1.95
C ARG A 3 7.12 -7.84 2.73
N LYS A 4 8.28 -7.98 2.08
CA LYS A 4 9.51 -8.50 2.70
C LYS A 4 10.15 -7.48 3.64
N LEU A 5 10.08 -6.19 3.30
CA LEU A 5 10.53 -5.10 4.17
C LEU A 5 9.71 -5.05 5.46
N ALA A 6 8.37 -5.06 5.34
CA ALA A 6 7.46 -5.10 6.50
C ALA A 6 7.74 -6.28 7.42
N PHE A 7 7.92 -7.48 6.84
CA PHE A 7 8.31 -8.67 7.59
C PHE A 7 9.63 -8.47 8.36
N LYS A 8 10.67 -7.93 7.72
CA LYS A 8 11.97 -7.68 8.37
C LYS A 8 11.88 -6.67 9.50
N ILE A 9 11.11 -5.58 9.32
CA ILE A 9 10.92 -4.56 10.37
C ILE A 9 10.22 -5.18 11.57
N ILE A 10 9.11 -5.91 11.35
CA ILE A 10 8.30 -6.51 12.42
C ILE A 10 9.10 -7.55 13.22
N HIS A 11 9.95 -8.34 12.54
CA HIS A 11 10.67 -9.45 13.17
C HIS A 11 12.08 -9.10 13.68
N SER A 12 12.56 -7.86 13.50
CA SER A 12 13.84 -7.39 14.02
C SER A 12 13.62 -6.29 15.07
N MET A 13 13.18 -6.73 16.25
CA MET A 13 12.79 -5.86 17.37
C MET A 13 13.93 -5.01 17.93
N THR A 14 15.18 -5.45 17.81
CA THR A 14 16.34 -4.83 18.47
C THR A 14 17.13 -3.88 17.58
N ILE A 15 17.04 -4.03 16.25
CA ILE A 15 17.90 -3.28 15.31
C ILE A 15 17.04 -2.51 14.31
N VAL A 16 16.20 -3.21 13.54
CA VAL A 16 15.46 -2.55 12.46
C VAL A 16 14.24 -1.78 12.99
N LEU A 17 13.50 -2.33 13.95
CA LEU A 17 12.32 -1.66 14.50
C LEU A 17 12.67 -0.32 15.18
N PRO A 18 13.72 -0.20 16.02
CA PRO A 18 14.13 1.10 16.56
C PRO A 18 14.61 2.07 15.47
N ALA A 19 15.25 1.56 14.42
CA ALA A 19 15.68 2.38 13.28
C ALA A 19 14.49 2.92 12.47
N TRP A 20 13.43 2.12 12.33
CA TRP A 20 12.15 2.55 11.76
C TRP A 20 11.50 3.65 12.61
N ASP A 21 11.38 3.44 13.92
CA ASP A 21 10.79 4.43 14.83
C ASP A 21 11.55 5.77 14.77
N THR A 22 12.88 5.70 14.64
CA THR A 22 13.75 6.87 14.47
C THR A 22 13.48 7.56 13.13
N ALA A 23 13.40 6.80 12.03
CA ALA A 23 13.10 7.35 10.70
C ALA A 23 11.72 8.02 10.66
N CYS A 24 10.70 7.44 11.31
CA CYS A 24 9.38 8.07 11.43
C CYS A 24 9.45 9.42 12.17
N LYS A 25 10.20 9.48 13.28
CA LYS A 25 10.38 10.72 14.06
C LYS A 25 11.14 11.77 13.28
N GLU A 26 12.21 11.38 12.58
CA GLU A 26 13.02 12.27 11.73
C GLU A 26 12.18 12.87 10.58
N ALA A 27 11.24 12.10 10.03
CA ALA A 27 10.28 12.58 9.04
C ALA A 27 9.11 13.40 9.63
N GLY A 28 9.06 13.60 10.95
CA GLY A 28 7.96 14.30 11.63
C GLY A 28 6.63 13.52 11.63
N MET A 29 6.66 12.22 11.32
CA MET A 29 5.48 11.37 11.26
C MET A 29 5.26 10.64 12.60
N GLY A 30 4.00 10.33 12.90
CA GLY A 30 3.67 9.51 14.06
C GLY A 30 4.30 8.11 13.94
N VAL A 31 4.91 7.61 15.01
CA VAL A 31 5.47 6.26 15.03
C VAL A 31 4.32 5.25 15.02
N ARG A 32 4.13 4.59 13.89
CA ARG A 32 3.18 3.50 13.69
C ARG A 32 3.91 2.25 13.25
N GLN A 33 3.44 1.09 13.69
CA GLN A 33 3.98 -0.18 13.21
C GLN A 33 3.61 -0.37 11.74
N ILE A 34 4.57 -0.76 10.91
CA ILE A 34 4.30 -1.08 9.51
C ILE A 34 3.30 -2.23 9.40
N LEU A 35 2.33 -2.08 8.50
CA LEU A 35 1.30 -3.09 8.29
C LEU A 35 1.86 -4.28 7.49
N ARG A 36 1.41 -5.48 7.85
CA ARG A 36 1.78 -6.73 7.18
C ARG A 36 0.67 -7.19 6.26
N ASP A 37 1.07 -7.62 5.06
CA ASP A 37 0.17 -8.29 4.14
C ASP A 37 -0.06 -9.78 4.48
N VAL A 38 -1.31 -10.21 4.34
CA VAL A 38 -1.87 -11.54 4.56
C VAL A 38 -2.39 -12.08 3.23
N SER A 39 -1.76 -13.13 2.71
CA SER A 39 -2.03 -13.64 1.35
C SER A 39 -3.48 -14.07 1.09
N THR A 40 -4.23 -14.43 2.12
CA THR A 40 -5.63 -14.88 2.02
C THR A 40 -6.63 -13.72 2.12
N CYS A 41 -6.16 -12.48 2.32
CA CYS A 41 -7.01 -11.32 2.53
C CYS A 41 -6.52 -10.15 1.68
N TRP A 42 -7.11 -9.93 0.51
CA TRP A 42 -6.69 -8.82 -0.37
C TRP A 42 -6.78 -7.43 0.32
N ASN A 43 -7.66 -7.28 1.31
CA ASN A 43 -7.78 -6.06 2.12
C ASN A 43 -6.47 -5.71 2.86
N SER A 44 -5.67 -6.70 3.28
CA SER A 44 -4.38 -6.43 3.91
C SER A 44 -3.33 -5.96 2.93
N THR A 45 -3.43 -6.36 1.65
CA THR A 45 -2.58 -5.81 0.59
C THR A 45 -2.85 -4.32 0.46
N PHE A 46 -4.12 -3.92 0.39
CA PHE A 46 -4.51 -2.51 0.34
C PHE A 46 -3.99 -1.74 1.56
N ASP A 47 -4.25 -2.24 2.77
CA ASP A 47 -3.85 -1.55 4.00
C ASP A 47 -2.32 -1.37 4.07
N MET A 48 -1.54 -2.40 3.67
CA MET A 48 -0.07 -2.32 3.59
C MET A 48 0.38 -1.29 2.54
N VAL A 49 -0.18 -1.33 1.34
CA VAL A 49 0.18 -0.42 0.24
C VAL A 49 -0.14 1.02 0.64
N SER A 50 -1.35 1.27 1.13
CA SER A 50 -1.80 2.58 1.60
C SER A 50 -0.86 3.15 2.67
N PHE A 51 -0.50 2.34 3.67
CA PHE A 51 0.43 2.75 4.71
C PHE A 51 1.82 3.08 4.17
N VAL A 52 2.33 2.27 3.25
CA VAL A 52 3.70 2.43 2.73
C VAL A 52 3.81 3.63 1.80
N VAL A 53 2.77 3.92 1.02
CA VAL A 53 2.67 5.15 0.22
C VAL A 53 2.62 6.38 1.13
N GLU A 54 1.85 6.34 2.22
CA GLU A 54 1.81 7.41 3.23
C GLU A 54 3.18 7.61 3.90
N TYR A 55 3.88 6.52 4.20
CA TYR A 55 5.17 6.51 4.90
C TYR A 55 6.39 6.43 3.96
N ARG A 56 6.29 6.97 2.73
CA ARG A 56 7.39 6.93 1.75
C ARG A 56 8.71 7.46 2.31
N THR A 57 8.72 8.64 2.93
CA THR A 57 9.95 9.26 3.43
C THR A 57 10.67 8.41 4.50
N PRO A 58 10.00 7.91 5.55
CA PRO A 58 10.61 6.95 6.46
C PRO A 58 11.09 5.65 5.80
N VAL A 59 10.37 5.14 4.80
CA VAL A 59 10.73 3.91 4.08
C VAL A 59 12.03 4.12 3.31
N ASP A 60 12.14 5.18 2.51
CA ASP A 60 13.34 5.51 1.75
C ASP A 60 14.54 5.70 2.70
N ALA A 61 14.37 6.51 3.76
CA ALA A 61 15.42 6.76 4.75
C ALA A 61 15.87 5.49 5.51
N LEU A 62 14.97 4.53 5.72
CA LEU A 62 15.30 3.26 6.33
C LEU A 62 16.07 2.35 5.36
N THR A 63 15.68 2.31 4.08
CA THR A 63 16.34 1.47 3.07
C THR A 63 17.71 2.01 2.64
N ASP A 64 17.92 3.32 2.74
CA ASP A 64 19.20 3.98 2.44
C ASP A 64 20.29 3.68 3.48
N LYS A 65 19.91 3.25 4.69
CA LYS A 65 20.85 2.90 5.75
C LYS A 65 21.56 1.58 5.42
N CYS A 66 22.69 1.66 4.71
CA CYS A 66 23.49 0.51 4.26
C CYS A 66 23.80 -0.54 5.35
N HIS A 67 24.05 -0.09 6.59
CA HIS A 67 24.40 -0.98 7.72
C HIS A 67 23.23 -1.88 8.18
N LEU A 68 21.99 -1.56 7.81
CA LEU A 68 20.81 -2.37 8.17
C LEU A 68 20.57 -3.55 7.22
N GLY A 69 21.30 -3.62 6.10
CA GLY A 69 21.10 -4.67 5.08
C GLY A 69 19.71 -4.63 4.44
N LEU A 70 19.14 -3.42 4.33
CA LEU A 70 17.81 -3.17 3.77
C LEU A 70 17.82 -2.58 2.36
N ALA A 71 19.00 -2.25 1.82
CA ALA A 71 19.15 -1.67 0.48
C ALA A 71 18.48 -2.51 -0.64
N ALA A 72 18.44 -3.84 -0.49
CA ALA A 72 17.75 -4.72 -1.45
C ALA A 72 16.22 -4.53 -1.52
N TYR A 73 15.64 -3.80 -0.57
CA TYR A 73 14.21 -3.46 -0.53
C TYR A 73 13.91 -2.01 -0.87
N ALA A 74 14.94 -1.20 -1.17
CA ALA A 74 14.75 0.15 -1.68
C ALA A 74 13.88 0.09 -2.95
N LEU A 75 12.89 0.97 -2.99
CA LEU A 75 12.03 1.17 -4.14
C LEU A 75 12.62 2.28 -4.99
N ASP A 76 12.75 2.02 -6.29
CA ASP A 76 13.07 3.10 -7.23
C ASP A 76 11.82 3.94 -7.56
N GLU A 77 12.01 5.07 -8.25
CA GLU A 77 10.91 5.97 -8.61
C GLU A 77 9.82 5.29 -9.44
N HIS A 78 10.20 4.31 -10.27
CA HIS A 78 9.25 3.58 -11.09
C HIS A 78 8.44 2.60 -10.23
N GLU A 79 9.09 1.85 -9.32
CA GLU A 79 8.38 0.99 -8.37
C GLU A 79 7.46 1.78 -7.43
N TRP A 80 7.85 3.00 -7.03
CA TRP A 80 6.98 3.91 -6.28
C TRP A 80 5.76 4.36 -7.10
N LEU A 81 5.94 4.66 -8.39
CA LEU A 81 4.84 4.99 -9.30
C LEU A 81 3.87 3.82 -9.43
N VAL A 82 4.37 2.61 -9.69
CA VAL A 82 3.55 1.38 -9.78
C VAL A 82 2.82 1.11 -8.45
N LEU A 83 3.48 1.34 -7.31
CA LEU A 83 2.83 1.16 -6.00
C LEU A 83 1.68 2.16 -5.78
N GLY A 84 1.83 3.40 -6.26
CA GLY A 84 0.77 4.41 -6.25
C GLY A 84 -0.39 4.06 -7.19
N GLN A 85 -0.09 3.54 -8.39
CA GLN A 85 -1.11 3.04 -9.31
C GLN A 85 -1.90 1.86 -8.70
N LEU A 86 -1.19 0.91 -8.07
CA LEU A 86 -1.82 -0.21 -7.37
C LEU A 86 -2.70 0.26 -6.21
N TYR A 87 -2.28 1.30 -5.48
CA TYR A 87 -3.08 1.89 -4.42
C TYR A 87 -4.45 2.36 -4.93
N GLU A 88 -4.48 3.13 -6.03
CA GLU A 88 -5.74 3.64 -6.59
C GLU A 88 -6.68 2.51 -7.05
N VAL A 89 -6.15 1.48 -7.72
CA VAL A 89 -6.93 0.30 -8.14
C VAL A 89 -7.47 -0.48 -6.94
N LEU A 90 -6.68 -0.65 -5.88
CA LEU A 90 -7.16 -1.37 -4.69
C LEU A 90 -8.13 -0.52 -3.85
N LYS A 91 -8.02 0.81 -3.90
CA LYS A 91 -8.88 1.74 -3.18
C LYS A 91 -10.34 1.62 -3.60
N ILE A 92 -10.62 1.58 -4.90
CA ILE A 92 -12.00 1.44 -5.40
C ILE A 92 -12.64 0.12 -4.93
N LEU A 93 -11.86 -0.96 -4.89
CA LEU A 93 -12.30 -2.26 -4.37
C LEU A 93 -12.56 -2.19 -2.87
N LYS A 94 -11.68 -1.53 -2.11
CA LYS A 94 -11.83 -1.32 -0.67
C LYS A 94 -13.08 -0.52 -0.36
N ASP A 95 -13.27 0.60 -1.04
CA ASP A 95 -14.42 1.50 -0.85
C ASP A 95 -15.73 0.78 -1.18
N THR A 96 -15.76 0.01 -2.27
CA THR A 96 -16.94 -0.81 -2.63
C THR A 96 -17.20 -1.90 -1.58
N THR A 97 -16.15 -2.53 -1.05
CA THR A 97 -16.31 -3.53 0.00
C THR A 97 -16.83 -2.92 1.29
N LEU A 98 -16.30 -1.77 1.71
CA LEU A 98 -16.81 -1.03 2.85
C LEU A 98 -18.27 -0.60 2.64
N PHE A 99 -18.62 -0.15 1.43
CA PHE A 99 -19.99 0.12 1.03
C PHE A 99 -20.88 -1.08 1.34
N PHE A 100 -20.55 -2.28 0.84
CA PHE A 100 -21.31 -3.50 1.07
C PHE A 100 -21.33 -4.02 2.52
N LEU A 101 -20.33 -3.65 3.32
CA LEU A 101 -20.26 -4.02 4.74
C LEU A 101 -21.12 -3.12 5.64
N HIS A 102 -21.55 -1.95 5.17
CA HIS A 102 -22.52 -1.14 5.91
C HIS A 102 -23.88 -1.86 5.98
N GLY A 103 -24.71 -1.55 6.97
CA GLY A 103 -25.97 -2.27 7.21
C GLY A 103 -27.12 -1.99 6.22
N MET A 104 -26.88 -1.24 5.14
CA MET A 104 -27.92 -0.71 4.25
C MET A 104 -27.78 -0.89 2.71
N PRO A 105 -26.75 -1.55 2.14
CA PRO A 105 -26.76 -2.06 0.78
C PRO A 105 -27.65 -3.31 0.69
N ASN A 106 -28.51 -3.35 -0.32
CA ASN A 106 -29.28 -4.54 -0.67
C ASN A 106 -28.73 -5.17 -1.96
N LEU A 107 -29.19 -6.37 -2.29
CA LEU A 107 -28.73 -7.12 -3.46
C LEU A 107 -28.88 -6.34 -4.78
N ALA A 108 -29.84 -5.40 -4.88
CA ALA A 108 -30.03 -4.59 -6.08
C ALA A 108 -28.89 -3.58 -6.31
N MET A 109 -28.10 -3.27 -5.28
CA MET A 109 -26.94 -2.37 -5.40
C MET A 109 -25.69 -3.05 -5.98
N VAL A 110 -25.70 -4.38 -6.13
CA VAL A 110 -24.55 -5.13 -6.67
C VAL A 110 -24.28 -4.76 -8.12
N ILE A 111 -25.30 -4.70 -8.98
CA ILE A 111 -25.12 -4.36 -10.40
C ILE A 111 -24.56 -2.93 -10.54
N PRO A 112 -25.19 -1.88 -9.95
CA PRO A 112 -24.63 -0.52 -10.01
C PRO A 112 -23.20 -0.40 -9.46
N ALA A 113 -22.86 -1.12 -8.39
CA ALA A 113 -21.51 -1.08 -7.85
C ALA A 113 -20.49 -1.76 -8.77
N MET A 114 -20.87 -2.84 -9.45
CA MET A 114 -20.02 -3.49 -10.45
C MET A 114 -19.86 -2.61 -11.69
N ASP A 115 -20.94 -1.98 -12.17
CA ASP A 115 -20.88 -1.04 -13.30
C ASP A 115 -19.96 0.16 -12.97
N TYR A 116 -20.02 0.67 -11.74
CA TYR A 116 -19.13 1.74 -11.27
C TYR A 116 -17.66 1.31 -11.21
N ILE A 117 -17.37 0.09 -10.71
CA ILE A 117 -16.00 -0.44 -10.72
C ILE A 117 -15.49 -0.56 -12.17
N ASP A 118 -16.30 -1.12 -13.07
CA ASP A 118 -15.95 -1.31 -14.48
C ASP A 118 -15.66 0.04 -15.17
N GLU A 119 -16.51 1.04 -14.96
CA GLU A 119 -16.31 2.40 -15.49
C GLU A 119 -15.00 3.00 -15.00
N ILE A 120 -14.71 2.91 -13.69
CA ILE A 120 -13.46 3.45 -13.12
C ILE A 120 -12.23 2.72 -13.67
N PHE A 121 -12.28 1.40 -13.81
CA PHE A 121 -11.18 0.64 -14.40
C PHE A 121 -10.98 0.95 -15.88
N MET A 122 -12.07 1.09 -16.63
CA MET A 122 -12.02 1.50 -18.03
C MET A 122 -11.45 2.92 -18.20
N MET A 123 -11.83 3.86 -17.33
CA MET A 123 -11.25 5.21 -17.30
C MET A 123 -9.77 5.18 -16.96
N ALA A 124 -9.35 4.41 -15.95
CA ALA A 124 -7.93 4.26 -15.60
C ALA A 124 -7.08 3.64 -16.73
N MET A 125 -7.71 2.85 -17.61
CA MET A 125 -7.07 2.29 -18.81
C MET A 125 -7.08 3.25 -20.01
N LEU A 126 -8.07 4.13 -20.13
CA LEU A 126 -8.31 4.98 -21.32
C LEU A 126 -7.83 6.43 -21.18
N ASP A 127 -7.89 7.03 -19.98
CA ASP A 127 -7.51 8.42 -19.74
C ASP A 127 -6.27 8.52 -18.84
N ASP A 128 -5.19 9.11 -19.37
CA ASP A 128 -4.00 9.73 -18.73
C ASP A 128 -3.23 9.04 -17.59
N MET A 129 -3.66 7.90 -17.04
CA MET A 129 -2.95 7.23 -15.93
C MET A 129 -1.85 6.27 -16.41
N HIS A 130 -1.83 5.95 -17.71
CA HIS A 130 -0.90 5.05 -18.41
C HIS A 130 -0.41 3.94 -17.48
N LEU A 131 -1.36 3.15 -16.96
CA LEU A 131 -1.11 2.11 -15.97
C LEU A 131 0.08 1.27 -16.45
N ASP A 132 1.06 1.09 -15.58
CA ASP A 132 2.23 0.33 -15.95
C ASP A 132 1.81 -1.10 -16.35
N PRO A 133 2.43 -1.72 -17.37
CA PRO A 133 2.06 -3.08 -17.79
C PRO A 133 2.17 -4.15 -16.69
N SER A 134 2.79 -3.84 -15.55
CA SER A 134 2.88 -4.72 -14.39
C SER A 134 1.69 -4.65 -13.42
N ILE A 135 0.78 -3.69 -13.60
CA ILE A 135 -0.52 -3.58 -12.90
C ILE A 135 -1.53 -4.56 -13.51
#